data_AF-M2TUM2-F1
#
_entry.id   AF-M2TUM2-F1
#
_cell.length_a   1.000
_cell.length_b   1.000
_cell.length_c   1.000
_cell.angle_alpha   90.00
_cell.angle_beta   90.00
_cell.angle_gamma   90.00
#
_symmetry.space_group_name_H-M   'P 1'
#
loop_
_entity.id
_entity.type
_entity.pdbx_description
1 polymer ?
#
loop_
_entity_poly.entity_id
_entity_poly.type
_entity_poly.pdbx_seq_one_letter_code
_entity_poly.pdbx_strand_id
1 'polypeptide(L)'
;MRIETCYFCSSPVYPSKGITFVRNDAKSFRFCKSKCHKNFKMKRNPRKLAWTKSFRRAHGKEMTVDSTLTFAQRRNVPVRYNRDLVQTTLKAMGRVSEIRARRERAFYKARMRGNKQRQREEDRKLVLENQHLLPPSERFSKEELEQMQVEPDVQTIKDKVAARRKELEAEESELSDAEEEMLPKTKSKRKMKMKVGGRGVEAMDVDE
;
A
#
# COMPACT_ATOMS: atom_id res chain seq x y z
N MET A 1 3.59 -5.68 29.69
CA MET A 1 4.74 -5.83 28.76
C MET A 1 4.51 -4.96 27.53
N ARG A 2 5.48 -4.13 27.08
CA ARG A 2 5.30 -3.21 25.94
C ARG A 2 6.28 -3.56 24.82
N ILE A 3 5.77 -3.66 23.59
CA ILE A 3 6.60 -3.73 22.38
C ILE A 3 6.89 -2.30 21.95
N GLU A 4 8.16 -2.00 21.74
CA GLU A 4 8.58 -0.67 21.34
C GLU A 4 9.05 -0.60 19.89
N THR A 5 9.18 0.60 19.37
CA THR A 5 9.68 0.82 18.02
C THR A 5 11.14 1.25 18.07
N CYS A 6 11.99 0.56 17.30
CA CYS A 6 13.39 0.94 17.13
C CYS A 6 13.48 2.35 16.54
N TYR A 7 14.28 3.22 17.16
CA TYR A 7 14.47 4.60 16.71
C TYR A 7 14.99 4.69 15.26
N PHE A 8 15.87 3.77 14.86
CA PHE A 8 16.54 3.85 13.56
C PHE A 8 15.72 3.22 12.42
N CYS A 9 15.27 1.99 12.60
CA CYS A 9 14.61 1.22 11.54
C CYS A 9 13.09 1.10 11.69
N SER A 10 12.52 1.57 12.81
CA SER A 10 11.09 1.42 13.16
C SER A 10 10.58 -0.03 13.19
N SER A 11 11.48 -1.00 13.38
CA SER A 11 11.11 -2.40 13.65
C SER A 11 10.66 -2.57 15.11
N PRO A 12 9.83 -3.58 15.42
CA PRO A 12 9.47 -3.90 16.80
C PRO A 12 10.70 -4.31 17.61
N VAL A 13 10.75 -3.87 18.86
CA VAL A 13 11.73 -4.22 19.88
C VAL A 13 10.95 -4.91 20.99
N TYR A 14 11.14 -6.22 21.08
CA TYR A 14 10.58 -7.03 22.15
C TYR A 14 11.36 -6.80 23.44
N PRO A 15 10.74 -7.05 24.61
CA PRO A 15 11.43 -7.02 25.89
C PRO A 15 12.70 -7.87 25.87
N SER A 16 13.70 -7.46 26.66
CA SER A 16 15.04 -8.06 26.73
C SER A 16 15.83 -8.12 25.41
N LYS A 17 15.33 -7.56 24.32
CA LYS A 17 16.04 -7.49 23.03
C LYS A 17 16.54 -6.08 22.74
N GLY A 18 17.68 -6.02 22.08
CA GLY A 18 18.26 -4.77 21.61
C GLY A 18 19.05 -4.01 22.67
N ILE A 19 19.25 -2.71 22.43
CA ILE A 19 20.05 -1.83 23.28
C ILE A 19 19.27 -0.53 23.48
N THR A 20 19.25 -0.01 24.71
CA THR A 20 18.70 1.31 25.01
C THR A 20 19.85 2.26 25.31
N PHE A 21 19.93 3.37 24.59
CA PHE A 21 20.87 4.45 24.86
C PHE A 21 20.10 5.63 25.45
N VAL A 22 20.49 6.07 26.64
CA VAL A 22 19.94 7.26 27.29
C VAL A 22 20.92 8.40 27.09
N ARG A 23 20.45 9.48 26.48
CA ARG A 23 21.25 10.70 26.25
C ARG A 23 21.04 11.67 27.42
N ASN A 24 21.98 12.59 27.62
CA ASN A 24 21.96 13.59 28.69
C ASN A 24 20.68 14.45 28.75
N ASP A 25 19.95 14.60 27.64
CA ASP A 25 18.64 15.28 27.59
C ASP A 25 17.47 14.38 28.06
N ALA A 26 17.76 13.33 28.81
CA ALA A 26 16.84 12.30 29.27
C ALA A 26 16.07 11.56 28.13
N LYS A 27 16.48 11.71 26.86
CA LYS A 27 15.86 10.97 25.76
C LYS A 27 16.41 9.56 25.68
N SER A 28 15.50 8.60 25.69
CA SER A 28 15.80 7.18 25.50
C SER A 28 15.66 6.79 24.02
N PHE A 29 16.73 6.25 23.46
CA PHE A 29 16.77 5.70 22.11
C PHE A 29 16.86 4.18 22.19
N ARG A 30 15.80 3.48 21.80
CA ARG A 30 15.78 2.02 21.74
C ARG A 30 16.18 1.53 20.35
N PHE A 31 17.06 0.54 20.27
CA PHE A 31 17.54 -0.07 19.04
C PHE A 31 17.27 -1.57 19.03
N CYS A 32 16.76 -2.11 17.92
CA CYS A 32 16.46 -3.54 17.80
C CYS A 32 17.72 -4.43 17.72
N LYS A 33 18.79 -3.95 17.08
CA LYS A 33 20.02 -4.71 16.76
C LYS A 33 21.24 -3.79 16.78
N SER A 34 22.43 -4.39 16.92
CA SER A 34 23.72 -3.67 16.89
C SER A 34 23.92 -2.86 15.60
N LYS A 35 23.42 -3.32 14.45
CA LYS A 35 23.43 -2.56 13.18
C LYS A 35 22.80 -1.17 13.32
N CYS A 36 21.63 -1.07 13.94
CA CYS A 36 20.93 0.20 14.14
C CYS A 36 21.69 1.11 15.11
N HIS A 37 22.22 0.53 16.19
CA HIS A 37 23.00 1.25 17.18
C HIS A 37 24.32 1.79 16.61
N LYS A 38 25.07 0.99 15.84
CA LYS A 38 26.30 1.42 15.16
C LYS A 38 26.03 2.53 14.15
N ASN A 39 24.99 2.41 13.33
CA ASN A 39 24.63 3.46 12.38
C ASN A 39 24.21 4.77 13.07
N PHE A 40 23.53 4.68 14.22
CA PHE A 40 23.21 5.84 15.04
C PHE A 40 24.48 6.50 15.61
N LYS A 41 25.44 5.72 16.11
CA LYS A 41 26.75 6.21 16.56
C LYS A 41 27.53 6.90 15.43
N MET A 42 27.47 6.35 14.22
CA MET A 42 28.02 6.96 13.00
C MET A 42 27.22 8.18 12.50
N LYS A 43 26.22 8.65 13.25
CA LYS A 43 25.37 9.81 12.93
C LYS A 43 24.70 9.71 11.54
N ARG A 44 24.46 8.49 11.03
CA ARG A 44 23.78 8.30 9.74
C ARG A 44 22.32 8.69 9.85
N ASN A 45 21.80 9.42 8.86
CA ASN A 45 20.39 9.80 8.84
C ASN A 45 19.53 8.62 8.32
N PRO A 46 18.59 8.07 9.13
CA PRO A 46 17.74 6.96 8.70
C PRO A 46 16.90 7.30 7.46
N ARG A 47 16.53 8.56 7.25
CA ARG A 47 15.77 8.99 6.07
C ARG A 47 16.53 8.85 4.74
N LYS A 48 17.86 8.70 4.78
CA LYS A 48 18.71 8.48 3.60
C LYS A 48 19.04 6.99 3.37
N LEU A 49 18.68 6.11 4.29
CA LEU A 49 19.00 4.68 4.21
C LEU A 49 17.81 3.87 3.70
N ALA A 50 17.95 3.34 2.48
CA ALA A 50 16.88 2.70 1.71
C ALA A 50 16.09 1.59 2.42
N TRP A 51 16.74 0.88 3.35
CA TRP A 51 16.17 -0.27 4.06
C TRP A 51 15.33 0.11 5.29
N THR A 52 15.37 1.37 5.75
CA THR A 52 14.60 1.80 6.92
C THR A 52 13.16 2.14 6.54
N LYS A 53 12.21 1.97 7.47
CA LYS A 53 10.83 2.42 7.24
C LYS A 53 10.73 3.94 7.09
N SER A 54 11.58 4.70 7.78
CA SER A 54 11.63 6.16 7.68
C SER A 54 11.94 6.63 6.26
N PHE A 55 12.93 6.01 5.58
CA PHE A 55 13.18 6.23 4.17
C PHE A 55 11.97 5.84 3.31
N ARG A 56 11.43 4.64 3.54
CA ARG A 56 10.30 4.13 2.73
C ARG A 56 9.09 5.05 2.79
N ARG A 57 8.75 5.59 3.96
CA ARG A 57 7.66 6.57 4.13
C ARG A 57 7.95 7.90 3.43
N ALA A 58 9.17 8.42 3.57
CA ALA A 58 9.55 9.70 2.94
C ALA A 58 9.58 9.62 1.40
N HIS A 59 9.90 8.45 0.85
CA HIS A 59 9.98 8.21 -0.60
C HIS A 59 8.70 7.55 -1.18
N GLY A 60 7.55 7.64 -0.49
CA GLY A 60 6.28 7.12 -1.01
C GLY A 60 6.24 5.60 -1.25
N LYS A 61 7.10 4.83 -0.59
CA LYS A 61 7.14 3.35 -0.71
C LYS A 61 6.18 2.64 0.24
N GLU A 62 5.61 3.35 1.20
CA GLU A 62 4.60 2.87 2.16
C GLU A 62 3.43 3.85 2.20
N MET A 63 2.24 3.35 2.51
CA MET A 63 1.07 4.17 2.78
C MET A 63 1.28 4.96 4.09
N THR A 64 1.27 6.29 4.03
CA THR A 64 1.57 7.17 5.17
C THR A 64 0.33 7.79 5.80
N VAL A 65 -0.68 8.13 4.99
CA VAL A 65 -1.92 8.78 5.41
C VAL A 65 -3.07 7.79 5.24
N ASP A 66 -3.43 7.09 6.31
CA ASP A 66 -4.60 6.20 6.35
C ASP A 66 -5.27 6.24 7.73
N SER A 67 -6.60 6.22 7.70
CA SER A 67 -7.48 6.04 8.85
C SER A 67 -7.11 4.85 9.74
N THR A 68 -6.62 3.73 9.18
CA THR A 68 -6.24 2.55 9.99
C THR A 68 -5.05 2.82 10.93
N LEU A 69 -4.22 3.82 10.62
CA LEU A 69 -3.03 4.14 11.41
C LEU A 69 -3.36 4.94 12.68
N THR A 70 -4.51 5.61 12.74
CA THR A 70 -4.92 6.42 13.90
C THR A 70 -5.20 5.56 15.14
N PHE A 71 -5.65 4.31 14.95
CA PHE A 71 -5.92 3.36 16.02
C PHE A 71 -4.69 2.99 16.87
N ALA A 72 -3.48 3.20 16.35
CA ALA A 72 -2.22 2.89 17.03
C ALA A 72 -1.71 4.03 17.94
N GLN A 73 -2.48 5.10 18.15
CA GLN A 73 -2.07 6.25 18.95
C GLN A 73 -1.81 5.88 20.42
N ARG A 74 -0.77 6.50 21.01
CA ARG A 74 -0.48 6.39 22.44
C ARG A 74 -1.55 7.15 23.24
N ARG A 75 -2.29 6.45 24.10
CA ARG A 75 -3.21 7.05 25.06
C ARG A 75 -2.49 7.34 26.38
N ASN A 76 -2.55 8.59 26.83
CA ASN A 76 -1.97 9.02 28.11
C ASN A 76 -2.99 9.01 29.26
N VAL A 77 -4.30 9.01 28.94
CA VAL A 77 -5.38 8.91 29.92
C VAL A 77 -5.86 7.45 29.97
N PRO A 78 -5.76 6.77 31.13
CA PRO A 78 -6.30 5.44 31.31
C PRO A 78 -7.82 5.49 31.46
N VAL A 79 -8.50 4.45 31.01
CA VAL A 79 -9.94 4.23 31.22
C VAL A 79 -10.11 3.09 32.22
N ARG A 80 -11.19 3.11 33.00
CA ARG A 80 -11.52 1.98 33.88
C ARG A 80 -11.73 0.71 33.05
N TYR A 81 -11.29 -0.41 33.61
CA TYR A 81 -11.45 -1.71 32.97
C TYR A 81 -12.94 -2.04 32.81
N ASN A 82 -13.32 -2.43 31.59
CA ASN A 82 -14.63 -2.99 31.28
C ASN A 82 -14.41 -4.19 30.36
N ARG A 83 -14.95 -5.36 30.73
CA ARG A 83 -14.78 -6.62 29.99
C ARG A 83 -15.34 -6.52 28.57
N ASP A 84 -16.51 -5.92 28.38
CA ASP A 84 -17.17 -5.80 27.08
C ASP A 84 -16.37 -4.88 26.15
N LEU A 85 -15.81 -3.80 26.71
CA LEU A 85 -14.91 -2.90 25.99
C LEU A 85 -13.63 -3.64 25.54
N VAL A 86 -13.06 -4.49 26.38
CA VAL A 86 -11.87 -5.29 26.01
C VAL A 86 -12.21 -6.31 24.91
N GLN A 87 -13.37 -6.98 25.00
CA GLN A 87 -13.78 -7.94 23.97
C GLN A 87 -14.04 -7.29 22.61
N THR A 88 -14.74 -6.15 22.60
CA THR A 88 -15.01 -5.38 21.38
C THR A 88 -13.73 -4.83 20.75
N THR A 89 -12.78 -4.34 21.57
CA THR A 89 -11.48 -3.87 21.08
C THR A 89 -10.63 -4.98 20.47
N LEU A 90 -10.60 -6.19 21.04
CA LEU A 90 -9.90 -7.32 20.45
C LEU A 90 -10.46 -7.71 19.07
N LYS A 91 -11.80 -7.76 18.93
CA LYS A 91 -12.46 -8.00 17.64
C LYS A 91 -12.13 -6.90 16.63
N ALA A 92 -12.21 -5.63 17.05
CA ALA A 92 -11.88 -4.49 16.20
C ALA A 92 -10.41 -4.49 15.74
N MET A 93 -9.47 -4.87 16.61
CA MET A 93 -8.04 -4.98 16.24
C MET A 93 -7.80 -5.99 15.12
N GLY A 94 -8.45 -7.15 15.17
CA GLY A 94 -8.39 -8.15 14.09
C GLY A 94 -8.88 -7.57 12.77
N ARG A 95 -10.08 -6.97 12.78
CA ARG A 95 -10.69 -6.37 11.58
C ARG A 95 -9.85 -5.23 11.00
N VAL A 96 -9.30 -4.35 11.83
CA VAL A 96 -8.44 -3.23 11.39
C VAL A 96 -7.16 -3.76 10.73
N SER A 97 -6.59 -4.87 11.24
CA SER A 97 -5.39 -5.47 10.66
C SER A 97 -5.62 -6.02 9.25
N GLU A 98 -6.77 -6.65 9.00
CA GLU A 98 -7.17 -7.14 7.68
C GLU A 98 -7.36 -6.00 6.69
N ILE A 99 -8.11 -4.96 7.08
CA ILE A 99 -8.37 -3.77 6.24
C ILE A 99 -7.03 -3.13 5.86
N ARG A 100 -6.13 -2.98 6.84
CA ARG A 100 -4.81 -2.43 6.61
C ARG A 100 -3.99 -3.28 5.63
N ALA A 101 -3.96 -4.60 5.80
CA ALA A 101 -3.23 -5.50 4.91
C ALA A 101 -3.76 -5.43 3.46
N ARG A 102 -5.09 -5.34 3.31
CA ARG A 102 -5.75 -5.17 2.00
C ARG A 102 -5.36 -3.85 1.34
N ARG A 103 -5.41 -2.73 2.08
CA ARG A 103 -5.02 -1.40 1.61
C ARG A 103 -3.54 -1.30 1.26
N GLU A 104 -2.65 -1.86 2.09
CA GLU A 104 -1.21 -1.90 1.80
C GLU A 104 -0.92 -2.70 0.52
N ARG A 105 -1.66 -3.79 0.26
CA ARG A 105 -1.55 -4.57 -0.98
C ARG A 105 -2.02 -3.77 -2.19
N ALA A 106 -3.15 -3.07 -2.10
CA ALA A 106 -3.66 -2.22 -3.17
C ALA A 106 -2.65 -1.11 -3.53
N PHE A 107 -2.10 -0.43 -2.53
CA PHE A 107 -1.05 0.59 -2.72
C PHE A 107 0.20 0.02 -3.41
N TYR A 108 0.61 -1.20 -3.03
CA TYR A 108 1.71 -1.88 -3.71
C TYR A 108 1.40 -2.19 -5.17
N LYS A 109 0.20 -2.74 -5.48
CA LYS A 109 -0.23 -3.02 -6.85
C LYS A 109 -0.22 -1.75 -7.71
N ALA A 110 -0.81 -0.66 -7.21
CA ALA A 110 -0.85 0.62 -7.90
C ALA A 110 0.57 1.15 -8.21
N ARG A 111 1.50 1.02 -7.26
CA ARG A 111 2.90 1.44 -7.45
C ARG A 111 3.66 0.58 -8.47
N MET A 112 3.36 -0.71 -8.56
CA MET A 112 4.04 -1.63 -9.49
C MET A 112 3.37 -1.68 -10.87
N ARG A 113 2.27 -0.94 -11.08
CA ARG A 113 1.57 -0.82 -12.36
C ARG A 113 2.52 -0.28 -13.43
N GLY A 114 2.48 -0.87 -14.63
CA GLY A 114 3.32 -0.48 -15.77
C GLY A 114 4.68 -1.19 -15.86
N ASN A 115 5.20 -1.77 -14.76
CA ASN A 115 6.50 -2.48 -14.80
C ASN A 115 6.50 -3.64 -15.80
N LYS A 116 5.39 -4.38 -15.93
CA LYS A 116 5.27 -5.49 -16.90
C LYS A 116 5.27 -5.02 -18.36
N GLN A 117 4.85 -3.79 -18.64
CA GLN A 117 4.91 -3.21 -19.99
C GLN A 117 6.35 -2.80 -20.30
N ARG A 118 7.00 -2.07 -19.39
CA ARG A 118 8.42 -1.69 -19.50
C ARG A 118 9.34 -2.91 -19.66
N GLN A 119 9.11 -3.96 -18.87
CA GLN A 119 9.88 -5.19 -19.01
C GLN A 119 9.70 -5.82 -20.39
N ARG A 120 8.48 -5.88 -20.93
CA ARG A 120 8.24 -6.40 -22.29
C ARG A 120 8.92 -5.56 -23.37
N GLU A 121 8.99 -4.25 -23.20
CA GLU A 121 9.69 -3.35 -24.12
C GLU A 121 11.21 -3.56 -24.04
N GLU A 122 11.76 -3.69 -22.84
CA GLU A 122 13.16 -4.02 -22.60
C GLU A 122 13.53 -5.40 -23.17
N ASP A 123 12.69 -6.41 -22.97
CA ASP A 123 12.86 -7.76 -23.52
C ASP A 123 12.85 -7.73 -25.05
N ARG A 124 11.91 -7.00 -25.66
CA ARG A 124 11.86 -6.81 -27.12
C ARG A 124 13.13 -6.15 -27.64
N LYS A 125 13.60 -5.10 -26.97
CA LYS A 125 14.84 -4.41 -27.33
C LYS A 125 16.05 -5.34 -27.20
N LEU A 126 16.13 -6.12 -26.13
CA LEU A 126 17.21 -7.07 -25.89
C LEU A 126 17.28 -8.13 -26.99
N VAL A 127 16.14 -8.67 -27.43
CA VAL A 127 16.06 -9.64 -28.52
C VAL A 127 16.52 -9.04 -29.84
N LEU A 128 16.10 -7.80 -30.15
CA LEU A 128 16.50 -7.09 -31.37
C LEU A 128 18.02 -6.83 -31.41
N GLU A 129 18.61 -6.37 -30.31
CA GLU A 129 20.05 -6.10 -30.23
C GLU A 129 20.89 -7.39 -30.26
N ASN A 130 20.38 -8.47 -29.65
CA ASN A 130 21.11 -9.72 -29.46
C ASN A 130 20.60 -10.87 -30.34
N GLN A 131 20.10 -10.57 -31.54
CA GLN A 131 19.56 -11.57 -32.46
C GLN A 131 20.58 -12.67 -32.83
N HIS A 132 21.87 -12.33 -32.85
CA HIS A 132 22.97 -13.25 -33.14
C HIS A 132 23.16 -14.35 -32.08
N LEU A 133 22.65 -14.17 -30.86
CA LEU A 133 22.71 -15.20 -29.81
C LEU A 133 21.62 -16.28 -29.99
N LEU A 134 20.59 -16.03 -30.79
CA LEU A 134 19.58 -17.02 -31.10
C LEU A 134 20.12 -18.09 -32.05
N PRO A 135 19.58 -19.33 -32.02
CA PRO A 135 19.87 -20.35 -33.03
C PRO A 135 19.55 -19.83 -34.44
N PRO A 136 20.34 -20.14 -35.48
CA PRO A 136 20.11 -19.64 -36.85
C PRO A 136 18.69 -19.85 -37.39
N SER A 137 18.00 -20.93 -36.98
CA SER A 137 16.59 -21.22 -37.34
C SER A 137 15.59 -20.20 -36.77
N GLU A 138 15.90 -19.55 -35.65
CA GLU A 138 15.03 -18.60 -34.96
C GLU A 138 15.39 -17.14 -35.26
N ARG A 139 16.50 -16.91 -36.01
CA ARG A 139 16.95 -15.56 -36.38
C ARG A 139 16.06 -14.94 -37.44
N PHE A 140 15.65 -15.72 -38.45
CA PHE A 140 14.92 -15.23 -39.63
C PHE A 140 13.48 -15.74 -39.71
N SER A 141 13.01 -16.52 -38.72
CA SER A 141 11.66 -17.09 -38.69
C SER A 141 10.53 -16.06 -38.79
N LYS A 142 10.82 -14.80 -38.45
CA LYS A 142 9.85 -13.70 -38.54
C LYS A 142 9.55 -13.31 -40.00
N GLU A 143 10.53 -13.37 -40.89
CA GLU A 143 10.34 -13.04 -42.31
C GLU A 143 9.58 -14.16 -43.04
N GLU A 144 9.84 -15.43 -42.70
CA GLU A 144 9.10 -16.58 -43.23
C GLU A 144 7.65 -16.64 -42.69
N LEU A 145 7.41 -16.31 -41.41
CA LEU A 145 6.06 -16.28 -40.84
C LEU A 145 5.22 -15.07 -41.26
N GLU A 146 5.83 -13.94 -41.63
CA GLU A 146 5.14 -12.81 -42.27
C GLU A 146 4.79 -13.12 -43.73
N GLN A 147 5.63 -13.87 -44.45
CA GLN A 147 5.34 -14.34 -45.81
C GLN A 147 4.35 -15.52 -45.86
N MET A 148 4.27 -16.35 -44.81
CA MET A 148 3.29 -17.44 -44.66
C MET A 148 1.96 -17.02 -44.04
N GLN A 149 1.80 -15.76 -43.61
CA GLN A 149 0.50 -15.26 -43.13
C GLN A 149 -0.46 -15.07 -44.30
N VAL A 150 -1.15 -16.17 -44.63
CA VAL A 150 -2.51 -16.16 -45.15
C VAL A 150 -3.35 -15.18 -44.33
N GLU A 151 -4.04 -14.26 -45.00
CA GLU A 151 -4.99 -13.27 -44.47
C GLU A 151 -5.68 -13.76 -43.18
N PRO A 152 -5.37 -13.18 -42.01
CA PRO A 152 -6.02 -13.58 -40.78
C PRO A 152 -7.47 -13.06 -40.78
N ASP A 153 -8.43 -13.97 -40.61
CA ASP A 153 -9.86 -13.67 -40.61
C ASP A 153 -10.21 -12.59 -39.58
N VAL A 154 -10.67 -11.44 -40.08
CA VAL A 154 -10.90 -10.18 -39.36
C VAL A 154 -11.83 -10.38 -38.15
N GLN A 155 -12.72 -11.37 -38.20
CA GLN A 155 -13.64 -11.70 -37.12
C GLN A 155 -12.91 -12.23 -35.88
N THR A 156 -11.93 -13.11 -36.05
CA THR A 156 -11.17 -13.70 -34.94
C THR A 156 -10.28 -12.67 -34.22
N ILE A 157 -9.79 -11.66 -34.95
CA ILE A 157 -9.03 -10.55 -34.39
C ILE A 157 -9.96 -9.65 -33.58
N LYS A 158 -11.15 -9.32 -34.09
CA LYS A 158 -12.15 -8.53 -33.37
C LYS A 158 -12.56 -9.20 -32.05
N ASP A 159 -12.76 -10.51 -32.06
CA ASP A 159 -13.12 -11.26 -30.85
C ASP A 159 -12.00 -11.27 -29.80
N LYS A 160 -10.74 -11.44 -30.22
CA LYS A 160 -9.57 -11.35 -29.33
C LYS A 160 -9.37 -9.95 -28.77
N VAL A 161 -9.58 -8.91 -29.58
CA VAL A 161 -9.49 -7.51 -29.14
C VAL A 161 -10.63 -7.18 -28.18
N ALA A 162 -11.85 -7.67 -28.43
CA ALA A 162 -13.00 -7.50 -27.54
C ALA A 162 -12.81 -8.23 -26.20
N ALA A 163 -12.31 -9.47 -26.22
CA ALA A 163 -11.99 -10.21 -25.01
C ALA A 163 -10.93 -9.49 -24.16
N ARG A 164 -9.87 -8.99 -24.81
CA ARG A 164 -8.80 -8.24 -24.13
C ARG A 164 -9.26 -6.87 -23.62
N ARG A 165 -10.19 -6.21 -24.32
CA ARG A 165 -10.81 -4.97 -23.85
C ARG A 165 -11.69 -5.23 -22.62
N LYS A 166 -12.43 -6.34 -22.60
CA LYS A 166 -13.25 -6.77 -21.46
C LYS A 166 -12.40 -7.16 -20.24
N GLU A 167 -11.25 -7.78 -20.45
CA GLU A 167 -10.26 -8.03 -19.39
C GLU A 167 -9.69 -6.72 -18.83
N LEU A 168 -9.35 -5.75 -19.69
CA LEU A 168 -8.86 -4.44 -19.24
C LEU A 168 -9.96 -3.63 -18.51
N GLU A 169 -11.22 -3.69 -18.95
CA GLU A 169 -12.36 -3.09 -18.25
C GLU A 169 -12.63 -3.78 -16.89
N ALA A 170 -12.42 -5.10 -16.80
CA ALA A 170 -12.48 -5.83 -15.53
C ALA A 170 -11.32 -5.43 -14.59
N GLU A 171 -10.10 -5.28 -15.11
CA GLU A 171 -8.97 -4.76 -14.35
C GLU A 171 -9.18 -3.30 -13.93
N GLU A 172 -9.77 -2.45 -14.79
CA GLU A 172 -10.09 -1.05 -14.47
C GLU A 172 -11.22 -0.93 -13.46
N SER A 173 -12.25 -1.77 -13.52
CA SER A 173 -13.32 -1.78 -12.52
C SER A 173 -12.80 -2.24 -11.15
N GLU A 174 -11.98 -3.30 -11.09
CA GLU A 174 -11.30 -3.71 -9.85
C GLU A 174 -10.38 -2.60 -9.29
N LEU A 175 -9.79 -1.78 -10.16
CA LEU A 175 -8.99 -0.62 -9.76
C LEU A 175 -9.86 0.53 -9.26
N SER A 176 -11.00 0.80 -9.89
CA SER A 176 -11.95 1.83 -9.46
C SER A 176 -12.55 1.50 -8.09
N ASP A 177 -12.89 0.23 -7.84
CA ASP A 177 -13.35 -0.25 -6.54
C ASP A 177 -12.25 -0.11 -5.48
N ALA A 178 -10.99 -0.36 -5.85
CA ALA A 178 -9.85 -0.17 -4.96
C ALA A 178 -9.58 1.32 -4.65
N GLU A 179 -9.79 2.23 -5.61
CA GLU A 179 -9.67 3.68 -5.42
C GLU A 179 -10.83 4.24 -4.58
N GLU A 180 -12.07 3.81 -4.82
CA GLU A 180 -13.22 4.16 -3.98
C GLU A 180 -13.05 3.66 -2.53
N GLU A 181 -12.45 2.47 -2.32
CA GLU A 181 -12.15 1.98 -0.97
C GLU A 181 -10.99 2.73 -0.26
N MET A 182 -10.15 3.43 -1.03
CA MET A 182 -9.05 4.27 -0.52
C MET A 182 -9.53 5.65 -0.10
N LEU A 183 -10.60 6.16 -0.69
CA LEU A 183 -11.21 7.42 -0.28
C LEU A 183 -12.02 7.23 1.02
N PRO A 184 -11.92 8.15 2.00
CA PRO A 184 -12.79 8.10 3.16
C PRO A 184 -14.24 8.30 2.69
N LYS A 185 -15.10 7.30 2.89
CA LYS A 185 -16.54 7.41 2.61
C LYS A 185 -17.11 8.59 3.40
N THR A 186 -17.36 9.71 2.71
CA THR A 186 -18.11 10.82 3.29
C THR A 186 -19.56 10.35 3.40
N LYS A 187 -20.02 10.05 4.62
CA LYS A 187 -21.44 9.78 4.83
C LYS A 187 -22.21 11.03 4.39
N SER A 188 -23.08 10.92 3.39
CA SER A 188 -23.98 12.02 3.04
C SER A 188 -24.96 12.22 4.21
N LYS A 189 -24.88 13.34 4.91
CA LYS A 189 -25.81 13.64 6.00
C LYS A 189 -27.23 13.75 5.44
N ARG A 190 -28.14 12.90 5.92
CA ARG A 190 -29.55 12.93 5.54
C ARG A 190 -30.24 14.02 6.38
N LYS A 191 -30.61 15.14 5.75
CA LYS A 191 -31.33 16.23 6.43
C LYS A 191 -32.76 15.79 6.74
N MET A 192 -33.04 15.41 7.98
CA MET A 192 -34.41 15.30 8.49
C MET A 192 -34.89 16.68 8.95
N LYS A 193 -36.11 17.06 8.53
CA LYS A 193 -36.78 18.28 8.99
C LYS A 193 -37.71 17.92 10.13
N MET A 194 -37.39 18.31 11.36
CA MET A 194 -38.36 18.30 12.47
C MET A 194 -38.91 19.71 12.70
N LYS A 195 -40.16 19.79 13.13
CA LYS A 195 -40.85 21.04 13.46
C LYS A 195 -40.74 21.26 14.96
N VAL A 196 -39.82 22.13 15.39
CA VAL A 196 -39.71 22.56 16.80
C VAL A 196 -40.47 23.88 16.95
N GLY A 197 -41.19 24.01 18.07
CA GLY A 197 -42.21 25.04 18.29
C GLY A 197 -41.80 26.47 17.91
N GLY A 198 -42.71 27.13 17.19
CA GLY A 198 -42.82 28.59 17.13
C GLY A 198 -41.84 29.36 16.23
N ARG A 199 -40.69 28.82 15.82
CA ARG A 199 -39.79 29.50 14.87
C ARG A 199 -39.09 28.51 13.94
N GLY A 200 -39.56 28.44 12.70
CA GLY A 200 -38.82 27.94 11.54
C GLY A 200 -38.37 26.47 11.57
N VAL A 201 -38.10 25.93 10.39
CA VAL A 201 -37.50 24.59 10.24
C VAL A 201 -35.99 24.80 10.10
N GLU A 202 -35.23 24.64 11.18
CA GLU A 202 -33.77 24.62 11.12
C GLU A 202 -33.26 23.22 10.77
N ALA A 203 -32.30 23.15 9.84
CA ALA A 203 -31.65 21.90 9.47
C ALA A 203 -30.55 21.59 10.48
N MET A 204 -30.77 20.61 11.37
CA MET A 204 -29.71 20.03 12.18
C MET A 204 -29.12 18.80 11.52
N ASP A 205 -27.80 18.75 11.49
CA ASP A 205 -27.02 17.60 11.04
C ASP A 205 -26.88 16.59 12.20
N VAL A 206 -27.44 15.39 12.04
CA VAL A 206 -27.30 14.29 13.01
C VAL A 206 -26.28 13.29 12.47
N ASP A 207 -25.25 12.98 13.25
CA ASP A 207 -24.23 11.99 12.90
C ASP A 207 -24.73 10.56 13.22
N GLU A 208 -24.68 9.66 12.22
CA GLU A 208 -24.77 8.19 12.41
C GLU A 208 -23.42 7.57 12.75
#